data_AF-A0A261TSA5-F1
#
_entry.id   AF-A0A261TSA5-F1
#
_cell.length_a   1.000
_cell.length_b   1.000
_cell.length_c   1.000
_cell.angle_alpha   90.00
_cell.angle_beta   90.00
_cell.angle_gamma   90.00
#
_symmetry.space_group_name_H-M   'P 1'
#
loop_
_entity.id
_entity.type
_entity.pdbx_description
1 polymer ?
#
loop_
_entity_poly.entity_id
_entity_poly.type
_entity_poly.pdbx_seq_one_letter_code
_entity_poly.pdbx_strand_id
1 'polypeptide(L)'
;MNRPAILVLEDHPVQRLVMVRALETLGHSRILQATEGEQALARLAEHGPVDIVICDIKLPGMDGTAFLRESSKRGLVKSVILSSDVSSDLTAAVLHMASLFGIRVLGDLGKPLKLTRLETLLRRYESDADQPPGQAPAAPVFVPTAADIQGGLGRGEFIPYFQPKFDIRTLQPAGAEVLARWNHPEHGILGPGVFLNQVKECDELDRLTWALSESAMALAARAVMKGRPASLAINVETSQLASTTLLPTLEDSLLRHALPATALTIEVTETGLLAAQATTLETLVRLRLLGCTVAIDDFGTGFSSMERLCNLPFNQLKIDASFVRRLPGDSRSESVIAATLSLAESLGIDVVAEGIETAEQRHALLDMRCALGQGYWYARPMSSADYESWLFNPMAAWT
;
A
#
# COMPACT_ATOMS: atom_id res chain seq x y z
N MET A 1 -8.33 12.17 -29.96
CA MET A 1 -8.49 11.92 -28.51
C MET A 1 -9.71 12.67 -28.01
N ASN A 2 -10.62 12.00 -27.32
CA ASN A 2 -11.83 12.62 -26.79
C ASN A 2 -11.47 13.34 -25.48
N ARG A 3 -11.55 14.67 -25.42
CA ARG A 3 -11.22 15.43 -24.20
C ARG A 3 -12.23 15.11 -23.08
N PRO A 4 -11.80 15.08 -21.80
CA PRO A 4 -12.67 14.68 -20.69
C PRO A 4 -13.88 15.60 -20.56
N ALA A 5 -15.02 15.00 -20.21
CA ALA A 5 -16.19 15.76 -19.75
C ALA A 5 -15.97 16.19 -18.29
N ILE A 6 -16.08 17.48 -18.02
CA ILE A 6 -15.75 18.06 -16.71
C ILE A 6 -17.01 18.68 -16.10
N LEU A 7 -17.27 18.42 -14.82
CA LEU A 7 -18.26 19.15 -14.03
C LEU A 7 -17.53 20.11 -13.09
N VAL A 8 -17.89 21.39 -13.12
CA VAL A 8 -17.48 22.38 -12.13
C VAL A 8 -18.62 22.58 -11.13
N LEU A 9 -18.40 22.15 -9.89
CA LEU A 9 -19.32 22.28 -8.77
C LEU A 9 -18.76 23.32 -7.79
N GLU A 10 -19.27 24.55 -7.91
CA GLU A 10 -18.79 25.74 -7.20
C GLU A 10 -19.96 26.71 -7.07
N ASP A 11 -20.31 27.12 -5.85
CA ASP A 11 -21.45 27.99 -5.58
C ASP A 11 -21.12 29.46 -5.92
N HIS A 12 -19.88 29.88 -5.68
CA HIS A 12 -19.47 31.26 -5.88
C HIS A 12 -19.36 31.62 -7.38
N PRO A 13 -20.16 32.56 -7.90
CA PRO A 13 -20.31 32.79 -9.34
C PRO A 13 -19.01 33.24 -10.03
N VAL A 14 -18.22 34.09 -9.36
CA VAL A 14 -16.92 34.54 -9.88
C VAL A 14 -15.91 33.39 -9.96
N GLN A 15 -15.84 32.54 -8.93
CA GLN A 15 -14.87 31.45 -8.88
C GLN A 15 -15.21 30.38 -9.92
N ARG A 16 -16.51 30.07 -10.06
CA ARG A 16 -17.02 29.19 -11.12
C ARG A 16 -16.69 29.72 -12.50
N LEU A 17 -16.94 31.01 -12.75
CA LEU A 17 -16.61 31.63 -14.03
C LEU A 17 -15.10 31.55 -14.33
N VAL A 18 -14.25 31.87 -13.35
CA VAL A 18 -12.79 31.80 -13.49
C VAL A 18 -12.33 30.37 -13.79
N MET A 19 -12.90 29.37 -13.10
CA MET A 19 -12.60 27.95 -13.36
C MET A 19 -12.99 27.53 -14.78
N VAL A 20 -14.20 27.89 -15.21
CA VAL A 20 -14.70 27.57 -16.56
C VAL A 20 -13.82 28.23 -17.62
N ARG A 21 -13.47 29.52 -17.46
CA ARG A 21 -12.56 30.22 -18.39
C ARG A 21 -11.17 29.59 -18.43
N ALA A 22 -10.65 29.15 -17.29
CA ALA A 22 -9.38 28.44 -17.23
C ALA A 22 -9.43 27.12 -18.02
N LEU A 23 -10.49 26.32 -17.85
CA LEU A 23 -10.70 25.08 -18.60
C LEU A 23 -10.89 25.33 -20.10
N GLU A 24 -11.63 26.36 -20.50
CA GLU A 24 -11.79 26.78 -21.90
C GLU A 24 -10.45 27.19 -22.52
N THR A 25 -9.62 27.94 -21.78
CA THR A 25 -8.28 28.37 -22.22
C THR A 25 -7.36 27.17 -22.43
N LEU A 26 -7.49 26.14 -21.61
CA LEU A 26 -6.80 24.86 -21.76
C LEU A 26 -7.38 23.99 -22.89
N GLY A 27 -8.50 24.41 -23.50
CA GLY A 27 -9.13 23.80 -24.67
C GLY A 27 -10.22 22.76 -24.38
N HIS A 28 -10.74 22.69 -23.14
CA HIS A 28 -11.87 21.81 -22.80
C HIS A 28 -13.19 22.46 -23.23
N SER A 29 -14.02 21.72 -23.96
CA SER A 29 -15.31 22.21 -24.49
C SER A 29 -16.55 21.55 -23.87
N ARG A 30 -16.39 20.43 -23.16
CA ARG A 30 -17.48 19.69 -22.50
C ARG A 30 -17.49 19.98 -20.99
N ILE A 31 -17.95 21.18 -20.62
CA ILE A 31 -17.96 21.65 -19.23
C ILE A 31 -19.40 21.81 -18.73
N LEU A 32 -19.81 20.95 -17.79
CA LEU A 32 -21.04 21.11 -17.01
C LEU A 32 -20.76 22.02 -15.81
N GLN A 33 -21.79 22.76 -15.38
CA GLN A 33 -21.70 23.66 -14.24
C GLN A 33 -22.86 23.40 -13.29
N ALA A 34 -22.58 23.42 -12.00
CA ALA A 34 -23.57 23.37 -10.95
C ALA A 34 -23.14 24.25 -9.77
N THR A 35 -24.12 24.81 -9.07
CA THR A 35 -23.91 25.62 -7.85
C THR A 35 -24.08 24.80 -6.58
N GLU A 36 -24.77 23.65 -6.66
CA GLU A 36 -25.19 22.83 -5.53
C GLU A 36 -25.16 21.35 -5.89
N GLY A 37 -24.95 20.48 -4.89
CA GLY A 37 -24.83 19.03 -5.12
C GLY A 37 -26.07 18.38 -5.74
N GLU A 38 -27.29 18.82 -5.38
CA GLU A 38 -28.52 18.29 -5.97
C GLU A 38 -28.66 18.67 -7.45
N GLN A 39 -28.35 19.93 -7.78
CA GLN A 39 -28.32 20.40 -9.15
C GLN A 39 -27.28 19.63 -9.97
N ALA A 40 -26.10 19.36 -9.40
CA ALA A 40 -25.08 18.55 -10.04
C ALA A 40 -25.56 17.14 -10.35
N LEU A 41 -26.21 16.45 -9.40
CA LEU A 41 -26.77 15.11 -9.64
C LEU A 41 -27.85 15.12 -10.72
N ALA A 42 -28.73 16.13 -10.74
CA ALA A 42 -29.74 16.28 -11.78
C ALA A 42 -29.11 16.49 -13.17
N ARG A 43 -28.06 17.33 -13.26
CA ARG A 43 -27.32 17.55 -14.51
C ARG A 43 -26.64 16.28 -15.01
N LEU A 44 -26.04 15.49 -14.12
CA LEU A 44 -25.42 14.21 -14.46
C LEU A 44 -26.45 13.16 -14.89
N ALA A 45 -27.64 13.16 -14.30
CA ALA A 45 -28.74 12.29 -14.74
C ALA A 45 -29.24 12.66 -16.15
N GLU A 46 -29.25 13.95 -16.50
CA GLU A 46 -29.71 14.45 -17.80
C GLU A 46 -28.64 14.32 -18.91
N HIS A 47 -27.38 14.64 -18.60
CA HIS A 47 -26.30 14.77 -19.59
C HIS A 47 -25.34 13.57 -19.60
N GLY A 48 -25.50 12.62 -18.68
CA GLY A 48 -24.64 11.45 -18.51
C GLY A 48 -23.46 11.69 -17.56
N PRO A 49 -22.65 10.63 -17.31
CA PRO A 49 -21.52 10.68 -16.38
C PRO A 49 -20.41 11.61 -16.88
N VAL A 50 -19.62 12.14 -15.94
CA VAL A 50 -18.45 12.97 -16.22
C VAL A 50 -17.17 12.25 -15.82
N ASP A 51 -16.10 12.64 -16.49
CA ASP A 51 -14.77 12.10 -16.29
C ASP A 51 -14.09 12.70 -15.05
N ILE A 52 -14.26 14.02 -14.88
CA ILE A 52 -13.67 14.78 -13.78
C ILE A 52 -14.74 15.67 -13.15
N VAL A 53 -14.83 15.68 -11.83
CA VAL A 53 -15.50 16.75 -11.09
C VAL A 53 -14.46 17.63 -10.40
N ILE A 54 -14.57 18.95 -10.58
CA ILE A 54 -13.88 19.95 -9.77
C ILE A 54 -14.89 20.42 -8.72
N CYS A 55 -14.65 20.10 -7.47
CA CYS A 55 -15.64 20.18 -6.40
C CYS A 55 -15.14 21.08 -5.25
N ASP A 56 -15.92 22.11 -4.89
CA ASP A 56 -15.79 22.71 -3.56
C ASP A 56 -16.46 21.80 -2.52
N ILE A 57 -15.84 21.70 -1.35
CA ILE A 57 -16.38 20.97 -0.21
C ILE A 57 -17.53 21.77 0.42
N LYS A 58 -17.38 23.09 0.53
CA LYS A 58 -18.35 23.96 1.20
C LYS A 58 -19.36 24.46 0.18
N LEU A 59 -20.49 23.76 0.06
CA LEU A 59 -21.60 24.14 -0.81
C LEU A 59 -22.87 24.32 0.02
N PRO A 60 -23.77 25.23 -0.39
CA PRO A 60 -25.09 25.32 0.21
C PRO A 60 -25.94 24.09 -0.12
N GLY A 61 -26.78 23.66 0.83
CA GLY A 61 -27.62 22.48 0.69
C GLY A 61 -26.82 21.18 0.80
N MET A 62 -26.66 20.47 -0.32
CA MET A 62 -25.83 19.27 -0.39
C MET A 62 -24.35 19.66 -0.53
N ASP A 63 -23.58 19.42 0.54
CA ASP A 63 -22.15 19.66 0.55
C ASP A 63 -21.38 18.75 -0.44
N GLY A 64 -20.13 19.11 -0.74
CA GLY A 64 -19.30 18.38 -1.69
C GLY A 64 -19.03 16.93 -1.29
N THR A 65 -19.03 16.62 0.01
CA THR A 65 -18.80 15.25 0.50
C THR A 65 -20.02 14.35 0.27
N ALA A 66 -21.22 14.87 0.52
CA ALA A 66 -22.47 14.20 0.26
C ALA A 66 -22.66 13.97 -1.25
N PHE A 67 -22.31 14.96 -2.07
CA PHE A 67 -22.29 14.83 -3.52
C PHE A 67 -21.35 13.71 -4.00
N LEU A 68 -20.11 13.66 -3.50
CA LEU A 68 -19.14 12.61 -3.89
C LEU A 68 -19.63 11.21 -3.53
N ARG A 69 -20.23 11.04 -2.36
CA ARG A 69 -20.82 9.76 -1.95
C ARG A 69 -21.96 9.31 -2.87
N GLU A 70 -22.90 10.20 -3.16
CA GLU A 70 -24.08 9.87 -3.98
C GLU A 70 -23.75 9.71 -5.47
N SER A 71 -22.82 10.50 -5.99
CA SER A 71 -22.35 10.36 -7.38
C SER A 71 -21.55 9.07 -7.60
N SER A 72 -20.75 8.64 -6.61
CA SER A 72 -20.03 7.37 -6.68
C SER A 72 -20.98 6.16 -6.71
N LYS A 73 -21.95 6.09 -5.78
CA LYS A 73 -22.94 4.98 -5.75
C LYS A 73 -23.64 4.74 -7.08
N ARG A 74 -23.77 5.79 -7.90
CA ARG A 74 -24.44 5.78 -9.21
C ARG A 74 -23.47 5.68 -10.38
N GLY A 75 -22.16 5.60 -10.14
CA GLY A 75 -21.13 5.54 -11.18
C GLY A 75 -21.07 6.78 -12.07
N LEU A 76 -21.46 7.96 -11.56
CA LEU A 76 -21.62 9.18 -12.37
C LEU A 76 -20.32 10.00 -12.51
N VAL A 77 -19.32 9.73 -11.68
CA VAL A 77 -18.06 10.49 -11.62
C VAL A 77 -16.91 9.49 -11.51
N LYS A 78 -15.89 9.65 -12.37
CA LYS A 78 -14.68 8.81 -12.32
C LYS A 78 -13.59 9.38 -11.43
N SER A 79 -13.37 10.70 -11.51
CA SER A 79 -12.27 11.37 -10.83
C SER A 79 -12.70 12.68 -10.16
N VAL A 80 -12.00 13.07 -9.08
CA VAL A 80 -12.22 14.31 -8.33
C VAL A 80 -10.96 15.17 -8.24
N ILE A 81 -11.15 16.47 -8.42
CA ILE A 81 -10.24 17.54 -8.02
C ILE A 81 -10.96 18.36 -6.96
N LEU A 82 -10.34 18.55 -5.79
CA LEU A 82 -10.89 19.47 -4.80
C LEU A 82 -10.48 20.90 -5.11
N SER A 83 -11.41 21.82 -4.92
CA SER A 83 -11.20 23.26 -5.04
C SER A 83 -11.82 23.92 -3.83
N SER A 84 -11.11 23.95 -2.70
CA SER A 84 -11.62 24.51 -1.45
C SER A 84 -10.53 25.24 -0.66
N ASP A 85 -10.94 26.13 0.25
CA ASP A 85 -10.07 26.89 1.16
C ASP A 85 -10.13 26.31 2.59
N VAL A 86 -10.15 24.98 2.68
CA VAL A 86 -10.12 24.26 3.97
C VAL A 86 -8.68 23.91 4.34
N SER A 87 -8.43 23.63 5.63
CA SER A 87 -7.11 23.21 6.10
C SER A 87 -6.62 21.98 5.33
N SER A 88 -5.30 21.85 5.20
CA SER A 88 -4.65 20.70 4.54
C SER A 88 -5.05 19.37 5.16
N ASP A 89 -5.28 19.32 6.47
CA ASP A 89 -5.73 18.12 7.18
C ASP A 89 -7.14 17.70 6.78
N LEU A 90 -8.09 18.64 6.68
CA LEU A 90 -9.45 18.35 6.26
C LEU A 90 -9.49 17.98 4.78
N THR A 91 -8.68 18.63 3.95
CA THR A 91 -8.50 18.30 2.53
C THR A 91 -8.04 16.85 2.36
N ALA A 92 -6.99 16.45 3.10
CA ALA A 92 -6.48 15.09 3.06
C ALA A 92 -7.52 14.05 3.50
N ALA A 93 -8.29 14.34 4.54
CA ALA A 93 -9.37 13.46 5.01
C ALA A 93 -10.48 13.29 3.96
N VAL A 94 -10.90 14.37 3.29
CA VAL A 94 -11.93 14.33 2.24
C VAL A 94 -11.44 13.59 1.00
N LEU A 95 -10.18 13.80 0.59
CA LEU A 95 -9.57 13.05 -0.51
C LEU A 95 -9.48 11.56 -0.20
N HIS A 96 -9.05 11.20 1.00
CA HIS A 96 -9.02 9.81 1.43
C HIS A 96 -10.41 9.18 1.41
N MET A 97 -11.43 9.87 1.94
CA MET A 97 -12.82 9.44 1.88
C MET A 97 -13.32 9.25 0.43
N ALA A 98 -13.00 10.16 -0.49
CA ALA A 98 -13.37 10.02 -1.89
C ALA A 98 -12.75 8.75 -2.54
N SER A 99 -11.50 8.43 -2.18
CA SER A 99 -10.84 7.20 -2.61
C SER A 99 -11.54 5.94 -2.06
N LEU A 100 -12.03 5.97 -0.82
CA LEU A 100 -12.81 4.85 -0.24
C LEU A 100 -14.16 4.65 -0.94
N PHE A 101 -14.73 5.70 -1.51
CA PHE A 101 -15.90 5.58 -2.38
C PHE A 101 -15.54 5.10 -3.79
N GLY A 102 -14.28 4.80 -4.10
CA GLY A 102 -13.86 4.36 -5.44
C GLY A 102 -13.74 5.48 -6.47
N ILE A 103 -13.76 6.75 -6.04
CA ILE A 103 -13.50 7.89 -6.92
C ILE A 103 -11.99 8.13 -6.97
N ARG A 104 -11.44 8.26 -8.18
CA ARG A 104 -10.02 8.57 -8.36
C ARG A 104 -9.71 10.01 -7.93
N VAL A 105 -8.78 10.16 -7.01
CA VAL A 105 -8.32 11.48 -6.56
C VAL A 105 -7.18 11.98 -7.46
N LEU A 106 -7.42 13.08 -8.18
CA LEU A 106 -6.36 13.74 -8.98
C LEU A 106 -5.52 14.69 -8.11
N GLY A 107 -6.15 15.29 -7.11
CA GLY A 107 -5.51 16.11 -6.09
C GLY A 107 -6.37 17.28 -5.63
N ASP A 108 -5.72 18.20 -4.92
CA ASP A 108 -6.27 19.49 -4.53
C ASP A 108 -5.72 20.58 -5.45
N LEU A 109 -6.59 21.50 -5.86
CA LEU A 109 -6.28 22.67 -6.65
C LEU A 109 -5.92 23.88 -5.77
N GLY A 110 -6.49 23.94 -4.58
CA GLY A 110 -6.42 25.06 -3.65
C GLY A 110 -7.07 26.34 -4.18
N LYS A 111 -7.30 27.29 -3.28
CA LYS A 111 -7.67 28.67 -3.61
C LYS A 111 -6.50 29.60 -3.20
N PRO A 112 -6.03 30.54 -4.04
CA PRO A 112 -6.56 30.91 -5.36
C PRO A 112 -6.16 29.93 -6.48
N LEU A 113 -6.96 29.88 -7.54
CA LEU A 113 -6.73 29.06 -8.73
C LEU A 113 -5.38 29.39 -9.38
N LYS A 114 -4.51 28.38 -9.53
CA LYS A 114 -3.28 28.47 -10.33
C LYS A 114 -3.42 27.61 -11.58
N LEU A 115 -3.32 28.25 -12.76
CA LEU A 115 -3.44 27.56 -14.06
C LEU A 115 -2.46 26.40 -14.21
N THR A 116 -1.21 26.56 -13.77
CA THR A 116 -0.18 25.51 -13.83
C THR A 116 -0.55 24.29 -13.00
N ARG A 117 -1.19 24.48 -11.84
CA ARG A 117 -1.66 23.39 -10.97
C ARG A 117 -2.87 22.70 -11.59
N LEU A 118 -3.82 23.46 -12.13
CA LEU A 118 -4.97 22.90 -12.87
C LEU A 118 -4.49 22.06 -14.07
N GLU A 119 -3.57 22.59 -14.86
CA GLU A 119 -2.98 21.89 -16.01
C GLU A 119 -2.27 20.60 -15.57
N THR A 120 -1.51 20.63 -14.47
CA THR A 120 -0.85 19.43 -13.93
C THR A 120 -1.87 18.36 -13.53
N LEU A 121 -2.96 18.74 -12.86
CA LEU A 121 -4.01 17.81 -12.41
C LEU A 121 -4.81 17.24 -13.58
N LEU A 122 -5.09 18.04 -14.61
CA LEU A 122 -5.76 17.58 -15.82
C LEU A 122 -4.84 16.69 -16.66
N ARG A 123 -3.55 17.03 -16.76
CA ARG A 123 -2.55 16.15 -17.40
C ARG A 123 -2.43 14.81 -16.70
N ARG A 124 -2.55 14.75 -15.36
CA ARG A 124 -2.62 13.48 -14.61
C ARG A 124 -3.85 12.65 -14.96
N TYR A 125 -4.97 13.31 -15.28
CA TYR A 125 -6.11 12.60 -15.82
C TYR A 125 -5.80 12.10 -17.22
N GLU A 126 -5.30 12.94 -18.13
CA GLU A 126 -5.02 12.60 -19.53
C GLU A 126 -3.92 11.55 -19.72
N SER A 127 -2.81 11.65 -18.98
CA SER A 127 -1.73 10.65 -18.95
C SER A 127 -2.24 9.27 -18.55
N ASP A 128 -3.26 9.27 -17.70
CA ASP A 128 -3.88 8.08 -17.15
C ASP A 128 -5.28 7.85 -17.76
N ALA A 129 -5.66 8.55 -18.84
CA ALA A 129 -6.91 8.39 -19.60
C ALA A 129 -6.62 7.92 -21.03
N ASP A 130 -5.41 8.17 -21.55
CA ASP A 130 -4.78 7.32 -22.56
C ASP A 130 -4.37 5.94 -21.96
N GLN A 131 -4.55 5.76 -20.65
CA GLN A 131 -4.79 4.46 -20.03
C GLN A 131 -6.29 4.33 -19.72
N PRO A 132 -7.01 3.35 -20.28
CA PRO A 132 -8.33 2.96 -19.77
C PRO A 132 -8.28 2.77 -18.25
N PRO A 133 -9.40 2.88 -17.50
CA PRO A 133 -9.42 2.46 -16.11
C PRO A 133 -9.01 0.98 -16.05
N GLY A 134 -7.76 0.75 -15.66
CA GLY A 134 -7.14 -0.58 -15.68
C GLY A 134 -6.69 -1.07 -17.06
N GLN A 135 -5.86 -0.34 -17.80
CA GLN A 135 -4.91 -0.98 -18.74
C GLN A 135 -3.55 -0.26 -18.74
N ALA A 136 -2.65 -0.68 -17.84
CA ALA A 136 -1.28 -1.00 -18.27
C ALA A 136 -1.37 -1.81 -19.58
N PRO A 137 -0.39 -1.72 -20.52
CA PRO A 137 -0.52 -2.31 -21.86
C PRO A 137 -1.22 -3.66 -21.80
N ALA A 138 -2.51 -3.69 -22.20
CA ALA A 138 -3.31 -4.88 -22.03
C ALA A 138 -3.02 -5.83 -23.19
N ALA A 139 -1.94 -6.59 -23.04
CA ALA A 139 -2.17 -8.03 -23.07
C ALA A 139 -3.30 -8.31 -22.06
N PRO A 140 -4.30 -9.15 -22.37
CA PRO A 140 -5.45 -9.38 -21.49
C PRO A 140 -4.98 -9.43 -20.03
N VAL A 141 -5.42 -8.47 -19.20
CA VAL A 141 -5.05 -8.44 -17.78
C VAL A 141 -5.63 -9.72 -17.23
N PHE A 142 -4.73 -10.68 -17.04
CA PHE A 142 -5.09 -12.00 -16.58
C PHE A 142 -5.75 -11.84 -15.22
N VAL A 143 -7.06 -12.09 -15.19
CA VAL A 143 -7.81 -12.20 -13.96
C VAL A 143 -7.88 -13.70 -13.68
N PRO A 144 -7.09 -14.19 -12.72
CA PRO A 144 -7.07 -15.62 -12.44
C PRO A 144 -8.41 -16.08 -11.91
N THR A 145 -8.86 -17.24 -12.36
CA THR A 145 -10.00 -17.94 -11.78
C THR A 145 -9.55 -18.81 -10.60
N ALA A 146 -10.50 -19.29 -9.79
CA ALA A 146 -10.20 -20.27 -8.75
C ALA A 146 -9.47 -21.52 -9.29
N ALA A 147 -9.83 -21.98 -10.49
CA ALA A 147 -9.17 -23.12 -11.15
C ALA A 147 -7.71 -22.81 -11.53
N ASP A 148 -7.43 -21.58 -11.96
CA ASP A 148 -6.06 -21.14 -12.26
C ASP A 148 -5.21 -21.08 -11.00
N ILE A 149 -5.75 -20.56 -9.89
CA ILE A 149 -5.07 -20.54 -8.59
C ILE A 149 -4.76 -21.96 -8.12
N GLN A 150 -5.76 -22.83 -8.07
CA GLN A 150 -5.60 -24.21 -7.60
C GLN A 150 -4.65 -25.00 -8.49
N GLY A 151 -4.75 -24.81 -9.80
CA GLY A 151 -3.85 -25.39 -10.79
C GLY A 151 -2.42 -24.89 -10.63
N GLY A 152 -2.22 -23.58 -10.50
CA GLY A 152 -0.91 -22.96 -10.33
C GLY A 152 -0.24 -23.37 -9.02
N LEU A 153 -1.00 -23.45 -7.93
CA LEU A 153 -0.51 -24.00 -6.65
C LEU A 153 -0.15 -25.48 -6.79
N GLY A 154 -0.96 -26.28 -7.48
CA GLY A 154 -0.68 -27.69 -7.75
C GLY A 154 0.57 -27.91 -8.60
N ARG A 155 0.90 -26.96 -9.49
CA ARG A 155 2.09 -27.00 -10.36
C ARG A 155 3.31 -26.30 -9.76
N GLY A 156 3.21 -25.72 -8.57
CA GLY A 156 4.32 -25.01 -7.92
C GLY A 156 4.72 -23.70 -8.63
N GLU A 157 3.76 -23.05 -9.30
CA GLU A 157 4.02 -21.80 -10.04
C GLU A 157 4.12 -20.57 -9.13
N PHE A 158 3.61 -20.67 -7.90
CA PHE A 158 3.76 -19.64 -6.89
C PHE A 158 5.11 -19.80 -6.19
N ILE A 159 5.96 -18.79 -6.33
CA ILE A 159 7.36 -18.81 -5.88
C ILE A 159 7.65 -17.64 -4.95
N PRO A 160 8.54 -17.82 -3.96
CA PRO A 160 8.94 -16.75 -3.08
C PRO A 160 9.93 -15.82 -3.78
N TYR A 161 9.71 -14.53 -3.63
CA TYR A 161 10.70 -13.49 -3.86
C TYR A 161 11.14 -12.93 -2.53
N PHE A 162 12.37 -12.44 -2.48
CA PHE A 162 12.98 -11.91 -1.25
C PHE A 162 13.27 -10.44 -1.45
N GLN A 163 12.73 -9.59 -0.60
CA GLN A 163 13.07 -8.18 -0.53
C GLN A 163 14.01 -7.95 0.65
N PRO A 164 15.30 -7.64 0.42
CA PRO A 164 16.24 -7.44 1.52
C PRO A 164 15.90 -6.27 2.42
N LYS A 165 16.05 -6.51 3.72
CA LYS A 165 16.08 -5.50 4.78
C LYS A 165 17.54 -5.20 5.11
N PHE A 166 17.84 -3.98 5.51
CA PHE A 166 19.20 -3.56 5.83
C PHE A 166 19.26 -2.61 7.01
N ASP A 167 20.39 -2.63 7.71
CA ASP A 167 20.71 -1.61 8.69
C ASP A 167 21.05 -0.30 7.95
N ILE A 168 20.26 0.73 8.18
CA ILE A 168 20.32 2.01 7.45
C ILE A 168 21.70 2.66 7.62
N ARG A 169 22.34 2.48 8.78
CA ARG A 169 23.63 3.09 9.13
C ARG A 169 24.80 2.35 8.49
N THR A 170 24.84 1.04 8.61
CA THR A 170 25.99 0.19 8.22
C THR A 170 25.86 -0.41 6.82
N LEU A 171 24.66 -0.33 6.22
CA LEU A 171 24.31 -0.96 4.95
C LEU A 171 24.49 -2.48 4.94
N GLN A 172 24.53 -3.10 6.12
CA GLN A 172 24.62 -4.56 6.23
C GLN A 172 23.22 -5.18 6.05
N PRO A 173 23.13 -6.35 5.39
CA PRO A 173 21.90 -7.13 5.34
C PRO A 173 21.39 -7.47 6.75
N ALA A 174 20.11 -7.23 7.00
CA ALA A 174 19.43 -7.51 8.27
C ALA A 174 18.38 -8.63 8.17
N GLY A 175 18.05 -9.07 6.96
CA GLY A 175 17.06 -10.11 6.68
C GLY A 175 16.38 -9.88 5.34
N ALA A 176 15.27 -10.55 5.08
CA ALA A 176 14.43 -10.27 3.92
C ALA A 176 12.95 -10.54 4.21
N GLU A 177 12.09 -9.75 3.58
CA GLU A 177 10.67 -10.05 3.49
C GLU A 177 10.40 -11.04 2.35
N VAL A 178 9.56 -12.04 2.62
CA VAL A 178 9.13 -13.04 1.65
C VAL A 178 7.86 -12.56 0.98
N LEU A 179 7.95 -12.33 -0.33
CA LEU A 179 6.88 -11.82 -1.16
C LEU A 179 6.40 -12.88 -2.13
N ALA A 180 5.09 -13.05 -2.22
CA ALA A 180 4.49 -13.97 -3.18
C ALA A 180 4.67 -13.44 -4.61
N ARG A 181 5.08 -14.32 -5.54
CA ARG A 181 5.02 -14.11 -6.98
C ARG A 181 4.42 -15.33 -7.65
N TRP A 182 3.70 -15.12 -8.73
CA TRP A 182 3.23 -16.21 -9.58
C TRP A 182 3.99 -16.20 -10.89
N ASN A 183 4.83 -17.22 -11.10
CA ASN A 183 5.50 -17.47 -12.36
C ASN A 183 4.54 -18.12 -13.35
N HIS A 184 3.64 -17.32 -13.93
CA HIS A 184 2.61 -17.81 -14.84
C HIS A 184 3.23 -18.16 -16.21
N PRO A 185 2.94 -19.34 -16.78
CA PRO A 185 3.57 -19.80 -18.03
C PRO A 185 3.32 -18.86 -19.22
N GLU A 186 2.15 -18.21 -19.27
CA GLU A 186 1.77 -17.32 -20.37
C GLU A 186 1.92 -15.82 -20.06
N HIS A 187 1.94 -15.45 -18.78
CA HIS A 187 1.88 -14.03 -18.35
C HIS A 187 3.15 -13.58 -17.61
N GLY A 188 4.14 -14.47 -17.47
CA GLY A 188 5.37 -14.19 -16.75
C GLY A 188 5.14 -14.03 -15.25
N ILE A 189 5.97 -13.21 -14.62
CA ILE A 189 5.95 -13.02 -13.17
C ILE A 189 4.87 -12.00 -12.77
N LEU A 190 3.84 -12.48 -12.07
CA LEU A 190 2.75 -11.67 -11.56
C LEU A 190 2.96 -11.34 -10.07
N GLY A 191 2.60 -10.11 -9.69
CA GLY A 191 2.60 -9.65 -8.30
C GLY A 191 1.31 -10.02 -7.56
N PRO A 192 1.31 -9.94 -6.21
CA PRO A 192 0.18 -10.34 -5.37
C PRO A 192 -1.10 -9.56 -5.66
N GLY A 193 -1.00 -8.29 -6.11
CA GLY A 193 -2.17 -7.48 -6.49
C GLY A 193 -3.03 -8.09 -7.61
N VAL A 194 -2.50 -9.03 -8.40
CA VAL A 194 -3.25 -9.71 -9.48
C VAL A 194 -4.04 -10.91 -8.97
N PHE A 195 -3.49 -11.67 -8.02
CA PHE A 195 -4.02 -13.00 -7.66
C PHE A 195 -4.47 -13.15 -6.20
N LEU A 196 -3.97 -12.31 -5.28
CA LEU A 196 -4.18 -12.52 -3.85
C LEU A 196 -5.66 -12.41 -3.45
N ASN A 197 -6.42 -11.53 -4.11
CA ASN A 197 -7.87 -11.45 -3.90
C ASN A 197 -8.55 -12.77 -4.27
N GLN A 198 -8.23 -13.35 -5.42
CA GLN A 198 -8.81 -14.63 -5.83
C GLN A 198 -8.38 -15.78 -4.91
N VAL A 199 -7.13 -15.79 -4.45
CA VAL A 199 -6.61 -16.77 -3.45
C VAL A 199 -7.43 -16.72 -2.16
N LYS A 200 -7.80 -15.51 -1.70
CA LYS A 200 -8.65 -15.32 -0.52
C LYS A 200 -10.07 -15.81 -0.78
N GLU A 201 -10.65 -15.49 -1.95
CA GLU A 201 -12.02 -15.90 -2.31
C GLU A 201 -12.18 -17.42 -2.47
N CYS A 202 -11.12 -18.15 -2.85
CA CYS A 202 -11.15 -19.61 -2.96
C CYS A 202 -10.54 -20.36 -1.76
N ASP A 203 -10.30 -19.68 -0.63
CA ASP A 203 -9.76 -20.25 0.61
C ASP A 203 -8.39 -20.97 0.45
N GLU A 204 -7.57 -20.57 -0.53
CA GLU A 204 -6.25 -21.17 -0.79
C GLU A 204 -5.09 -20.40 -0.12
N LEU A 205 -5.40 -19.39 0.70
CA LEU A 205 -4.39 -18.52 1.32
C LEU A 205 -3.41 -19.27 2.22
N ASP A 206 -3.91 -20.19 3.05
CA ASP A 206 -3.06 -21.01 3.92
C ASP A 206 -2.08 -21.86 3.09
N ARG A 207 -2.58 -22.51 2.04
CA ARG A 207 -1.77 -23.35 1.17
C ARG A 207 -0.69 -22.53 0.45
N LEU A 208 -1.04 -21.35 -0.06
CA LEU A 208 -0.07 -20.43 -0.66
C LEU A 208 1.00 -20.03 0.37
N THR A 209 0.57 -19.56 1.55
CA THR A 209 1.46 -19.09 2.61
C THR A 209 2.47 -20.16 2.99
N TRP A 210 2.03 -21.41 3.18
CA TRP A 210 2.92 -22.52 3.55
C TRP A 210 3.83 -22.96 2.42
N ALA A 211 3.36 -23.02 1.18
CA ALA A 211 4.21 -23.35 0.03
C ALA A 211 5.39 -22.37 -0.11
N LEU A 212 5.11 -21.07 0.06
CA LEU A 212 6.13 -20.02 0.02
C LEU A 212 7.05 -20.07 1.23
N SER A 213 6.48 -20.23 2.44
CA SER A 213 7.22 -20.24 3.69
C SER A 213 8.18 -21.44 3.79
N GLU A 214 7.76 -22.63 3.36
CA GLU A 214 8.61 -23.82 3.27
C GLU A 214 9.83 -23.58 2.38
N SER A 215 9.59 -23.06 1.17
CA SER A 215 10.65 -22.78 0.21
C SER A 215 11.62 -21.72 0.73
N ALA A 216 11.10 -20.70 1.41
CA ALA A 216 11.88 -19.64 2.01
C ALA A 216 12.72 -20.15 3.20
N MET A 217 12.12 -20.88 4.13
CA MET A 217 12.81 -21.45 5.29
C MET A 217 13.92 -22.43 4.87
N ALA A 218 13.70 -23.24 3.84
CA ALA A 218 14.73 -24.10 3.28
C ALA A 218 15.95 -23.30 2.75
N LEU A 219 15.72 -22.14 2.13
CA LEU A 219 16.79 -21.26 1.67
C LEU A 219 17.52 -20.62 2.85
N ALA A 220 16.78 -20.08 3.83
CA ALA A 220 17.38 -19.47 5.01
C ALA A 220 18.23 -20.46 5.80
N ALA A 221 17.77 -21.70 5.97
CA ALA A 221 18.54 -22.75 6.63
C ALA A 221 19.90 -23.01 5.93
N ARG A 222 19.91 -23.07 4.58
CA ARG A 222 21.15 -23.19 3.81
C ARG A 222 22.07 -21.98 3.98
N ALA A 223 21.52 -20.76 4.04
CA ALA A 223 22.29 -19.55 4.26
C ALA A 223 22.90 -19.51 5.67
N VAL A 224 22.14 -19.91 6.70
CA VAL A 224 22.62 -20.02 8.09
C VAL A 224 23.75 -21.04 8.20
N MET A 225 23.64 -22.22 7.57
CA MET A 225 24.71 -23.21 7.54
C MET A 225 26.01 -22.69 6.90
N LYS A 226 25.90 -21.73 5.98
CA LYS A 226 27.03 -21.05 5.33
C LYS A 226 27.52 -19.82 6.12
N GLY A 227 27.04 -19.63 7.36
CA GLY A 227 27.45 -18.55 8.25
C GLY A 227 26.88 -17.18 7.89
N ARG A 228 25.78 -17.12 7.13
CA ARG A 228 25.12 -15.87 6.75
C ARG A 228 23.90 -15.60 7.64
N PRO A 229 23.67 -14.35 8.07
CA PRO A 229 22.42 -13.99 8.71
C PRO A 229 21.29 -14.09 7.69
N ALA A 230 20.28 -14.90 8.00
CA ALA A 230 19.12 -15.10 7.13
C ALA A 230 17.84 -15.07 7.95
N SER A 231 17.53 -13.87 8.46
CA SER A 231 16.19 -13.62 9.00
C SER A 231 15.20 -13.46 7.85
N LEU A 232 14.03 -14.08 7.99
CA LEU A 232 12.94 -14.00 7.04
C LEU A 232 11.71 -13.41 7.71
N ALA A 233 10.97 -12.59 6.97
CA ALA A 233 9.67 -12.11 7.38
C ALA A 233 8.59 -12.66 6.46
N ILE A 234 7.54 -13.26 7.03
CA ILE A 234 6.41 -13.82 6.29
C ILE A 234 5.13 -13.08 6.66
N ASN A 235 4.37 -12.70 5.64
CA ASN A 235 3.08 -12.05 5.78
C ASN A 235 2.01 -13.08 6.16
N VAL A 236 1.25 -12.81 7.22
CA VAL A 236 0.19 -13.68 7.72
C VAL A 236 -1.08 -12.86 7.97
N GLU A 237 -2.19 -13.32 7.40
CA GLU A 237 -3.49 -12.70 7.64
C GLU A 237 -4.05 -13.05 9.02
N THR A 238 -4.87 -12.16 9.57
CA THR A 238 -5.45 -12.35 10.92
C THR A 238 -6.33 -13.60 11.01
N SER A 239 -6.99 -13.98 9.91
CA SER A 239 -7.77 -15.22 9.82
C SER A 239 -6.91 -16.48 9.99
N GLN A 240 -5.68 -16.47 9.48
CA GLN A 240 -4.75 -17.60 9.58
C GLN A 240 -4.24 -17.77 11.02
N LEU A 241 -4.03 -16.66 11.73
CA LEU A 241 -3.65 -16.69 13.16
C LEU A 241 -4.74 -17.27 14.06
N ALA A 242 -6.00 -17.19 13.65
CA ALA A 242 -7.10 -17.83 14.36
C ALA A 242 -7.18 -19.35 14.09
N SER A 243 -6.44 -19.85 13.08
CA SER A 243 -6.38 -21.27 12.75
C SER A 243 -5.55 -22.05 13.76
N THR A 244 -6.07 -23.21 14.18
CA THR A 244 -5.37 -24.14 15.09
C THR A 244 -4.24 -24.90 14.41
N THR A 245 -4.14 -24.85 13.07
CA THR A 245 -3.12 -25.58 12.30
C THR A 245 -1.85 -24.78 12.04
N LEU A 246 -1.90 -23.44 12.18
CA LEU A 246 -0.78 -22.56 11.85
C LEU A 246 0.48 -22.89 12.68
N LEU A 247 0.34 -22.93 14.00
CA LEU A 247 1.47 -23.17 14.90
C LEU A 247 2.09 -24.56 14.74
N PRO A 248 1.32 -25.67 14.75
CA PRO A 248 1.89 -27.00 14.53
C PRO A 248 2.62 -27.12 13.18
N THR A 249 2.07 -26.52 12.11
CA THR A 249 2.69 -26.54 10.78
C THR A 249 4.00 -25.76 10.77
N LEU A 250 4.03 -24.60 11.42
CA LEU A 250 5.23 -23.78 11.51
C LEU A 250 6.32 -24.45 12.36
N GLU A 251 5.96 -25.02 13.51
CA GLU A 251 6.86 -25.77 14.38
C GLU A 251 7.52 -26.94 13.65
N ASP A 252 6.72 -27.74 12.93
CA ASP A 252 7.22 -28.85 12.11
C ASP A 252 8.17 -28.37 11.02
N SER A 253 7.84 -27.25 10.35
CA SER A 253 8.70 -26.66 9.32
C SER A 253 10.05 -26.20 9.85
N LEU A 254 10.05 -25.45 10.97
CA LEU A 254 11.27 -24.97 11.62
C LEU A 254 12.17 -26.13 12.05
N LEU A 255 11.56 -27.20 12.60
CA LEU A 255 12.27 -28.43 12.97
C LEU A 255 12.86 -29.14 11.75
N ARG A 256 12.08 -29.33 10.68
CA ARG A 256 12.53 -30.00 9.45
C ARG A 256 13.72 -29.31 8.80
N HIS A 257 13.74 -27.97 8.81
CA HIS A 257 14.82 -27.18 8.21
C HIS A 257 15.94 -26.82 9.19
N ALA A 258 15.84 -27.24 10.47
CA ALA A 258 16.75 -26.85 11.55
C ALA A 258 16.96 -25.32 11.64
N LEU A 259 15.91 -24.55 11.36
CA LEU A 259 15.94 -23.08 11.40
C LEU A 259 15.46 -22.62 12.78
N PRO A 260 16.24 -21.81 13.52
CA PRO A 260 15.77 -21.30 14.81
C PRO A 260 14.60 -20.34 14.59
N ALA A 261 13.59 -20.40 15.46
CA ALA A 261 12.41 -19.53 15.37
C ALA A 261 12.77 -18.03 15.44
N THR A 262 13.89 -17.69 16.07
CA THR A 262 14.45 -16.33 16.12
C THR A 262 14.85 -15.77 14.75
N ALA A 263 15.02 -16.63 13.74
CA ALA A 263 15.24 -16.18 12.38
C ALA A 263 13.94 -15.76 11.67
N LEU A 264 12.77 -16.07 12.24
CA LEU A 264 11.48 -15.82 11.60
C LEU A 264 10.77 -14.61 12.22
N THR A 265 10.26 -13.76 11.35
CA THR A 265 9.37 -12.65 11.66
C THR A 265 8.00 -12.93 11.05
N ILE A 266 6.94 -12.80 11.84
CA ILE A 266 5.55 -12.89 11.38
C ILE A 266 5.02 -11.47 11.25
N GLU A 267 4.64 -11.06 10.04
CA GLU A 267 4.11 -9.73 9.75
C GLU A 267 2.59 -9.81 9.62
N VAL A 268 1.90 -8.90 10.31
CA VAL A 268 0.43 -8.82 10.32
C VAL A 268 0.04 -7.38 10.10
N THR A 269 -0.90 -7.13 9.19
CA THR A 269 -1.34 -5.77 8.89
C THR A 269 -2.06 -5.12 10.08
N GLU A 270 -1.88 -3.82 10.22
CA GLU A 270 -2.52 -3.02 11.26
C GLU A 270 -4.06 -3.16 11.27
N THR A 271 -4.67 -3.18 10.09
CA THR A 271 -6.12 -3.28 9.92
C THR A 271 -6.67 -4.66 10.27
N GLY A 272 -5.93 -5.72 9.96
CA GLY A 272 -6.31 -7.09 10.33
C GLY A 272 -6.45 -7.25 11.85
N LEU A 273 -5.55 -6.63 12.60
CA LEU A 273 -5.54 -6.70 14.07
C LEU A 273 -6.75 -6.04 14.74
N LEU A 274 -7.48 -5.16 14.06
CA LEU A 274 -8.73 -4.60 14.59
C LEU A 274 -9.80 -5.67 14.78
N ALA A 275 -9.73 -6.76 14.01
CA ALA A 275 -10.65 -7.90 14.06
C ALA A 275 -10.09 -9.08 14.88
N ALA A 276 -8.95 -8.92 15.56
CA ALA A 276 -8.28 -10.00 16.27
C ALA A 276 -9.13 -10.53 17.44
N GLN A 277 -9.21 -11.86 17.54
CA GLN A 277 -9.93 -12.56 18.61
C GLN A 277 -8.95 -13.07 19.68
N ALA A 278 -9.47 -13.61 20.78
CA ALA A 278 -8.65 -14.20 21.84
C ALA A 278 -7.72 -15.32 21.32
N THR A 279 -8.18 -16.11 20.33
CA THR A 279 -7.40 -17.16 19.67
C THR A 279 -6.23 -16.59 18.87
N THR A 280 -6.43 -15.47 18.16
CA THR A 280 -5.36 -14.73 17.48
C THR A 280 -4.28 -14.32 18.47
N LEU A 281 -4.68 -13.76 19.62
CA LEU A 281 -3.74 -13.34 20.66
C LEU A 281 -2.96 -14.52 21.24
N GLU A 282 -3.63 -15.64 21.52
CA GLU A 282 -2.97 -16.88 21.96
C GLU A 282 -1.88 -17.30 20.96
N THR A 283 -2.21 -17.31 19.66
CA THR A 283 -1.25 -17.65 18.61
C THR A 283 -0.06 -16.70 18.58
N LEU A 284 -0.29 -15.38 18.66
CA LEU A 284 0.79 -14.38 18.70
C LEU A 284 1.69 -14.55 19.92
N VAL A 285 1.12 -14.79 21.11
CA VAL A 285 1.89 -15.06 22.34
C VAL A 285 2.74 -16.32 22.18
N ARG A 286 2.17 -17.40 21.62
CA ARG A 286 2.90 -18.64 21.38
C ARG A 286 4.04 -18.44 20.39
N LEU A 287 3.83 -17.70 19.29
CA LEU A 287 4.89 -17.34 18.35
C LEU A 287 6.06 -16.62 19.05
N ARG A 288 5.76 -15.68 19.96
CA ARG A 288 6.79 -15.00 20.77
C ARG A 288 7.49 -15.93 21.75
N LEU A 289 6.77 -16.85 22.39
CA LEU A 289 7.35 -17.85 23.29
C LEU A 289 8.27 -18.84 22.55
N LEU A 290 7.95 -19.17 21.30
CA LEU A 290 8.83 -19.94 20.41
C LEU A 290 10.11 -19.17 20.07
N GLY A 291 10.08 -17.84 20.12
CA GLY A 291 11.20 -16.95 19.82
C GLY A 291 11.06 -16.20 18.50
N CYS A 292 9.95 -16.32 17.78
CA CYS A 292 9.69 -15.53 16.58
C CYS A 292 9.60 -14.04 16.92
N THR A 293 9.97 -13.20 15.96
CA THR A 293 9.57 -11.78 15.96
C THR A 293 8.15 -11.68 15.44
N VAL A 294 7.35 -10.77 15.99
CA VAL A 294 6.03 -10.45 15.48
C VAL A 294 6.01 -8.96 15.18
N ALA A 295 5.73 -8.62 13.92
CA ALA A 295 5.72 -7.27 13.40
C ALA A 295 4.30 -6.80 13.05
N ILE A 296 4.03 -5.52 13.27
CA ILE A 296 2.86 -4.84 12.70
C ILE A 296 3.28 -4.21 11.38
N ASP A 297 2.57 -4.57 10.32
CA ASP A 297 2.76 -4.04 8.97
C ASP A 297 1.83 -2.87 8.67
N ASP A 298 2.23 -2.02 7.71
CA ASP A 298 1.51 -0.81 7.27
C ASP A 298 1.18 0.20 8.39
N PHE A 299 2.05 0.31 9.41
CA PHE A 299 1.78 1.13 10.59
C PHE A 299 1.62 2.63 10.25
N GLY A 300 0.53 3.21 10.76
CA GLY A 300 0.19 4.63 10.59
C GLY A 300 -0.84 4.88 9.49
N THR A 301 -1.26 3.85 8.77
CA THR A 301 -2.34 3.93 7.77
C THR A 301 -3.70 3.49 8.32
N GLY A 302 -3.72 2.81 9.49
CA GLY A 302 -4.92 2.30 10.14
C GLY A 302 -5.34 3.04 11.42
N PHE A 303 -6.21 2.39 12.21
CA PHE A 303 -6.78 2.89 13.46
C PHE A 303 -6.31 2.09 14.69
N SER A 304 -5.04 1.65 14.74
CA SER A 304 -4.51 1.01 15.94
C SER A 304 -4.50 2.00 17.10
N SER A 305 -5.20 1.64 18.18
CA SER A 305 -5.10 2.37 19.43
C SER A 305 -3.73 2.08 20.05
N MET A 306 -3.11 3.09 20.67
CA MET A 306 -1.89 2.90 21.47
C MET A 306 -2.08 1.82 22.55
N GLU A 307 -3.31 1.68 23.07
CA GLU A 307 -3.68 0.60 23.98
C GLU A 307 -3.43 -0.81 23.38
N ARG A 308 -3.72 -1.02 22.09
CA ARG A 308 -3.44 -2.30 21.42
C ARG A 308 -1.94 -2.55 21.27
N LEU A 309 -1.16 -1.52 20.92
CA LEU A 309 0.30 -1.64 20.87
C LEU A 309 0.89 -2.06 22.22
N CYS A 310 0.35 -1.54 23.32
CA CYS A 310 0.79 -1.91 24.66
C CYS A 310 0.37 -3.32 25.09
N ASN A 311 -0.78 -3.81 24.61
CA ASN A 311 -1.37 -5.07 25.07
C ASN A 311 -1.05 -6.28 24.19
N LEU A 312 -0.54 -6.06 22.98
CA LEU A 312 -0.23 -7.13 22.02
C LEU A 312 1.27 -7.41 22.00
N PRO A 313 1.70 -8.68 21.83
CA PRO A 313 3.09 -9.07 22.04
C PRO A 313 3.93 -8.84 20.77
N PHE A 314 3.93 -7.62 20.23
CA PHE A 314 4.77 -7.26 19.09
C PHE A 314 6.17 -6.81 19.55
N ASN A 315 7.17 -6.97 18.68
CA ASN A 315 8.52 -6.46 18.90
C ASN A 315 9.13 -5.80 17.65
N GLN A 316 8.31 -5.58 16.62
CA GLN A 316 8.71 -4.83 15.45
C GLN A 316 7.53 -4.02 14.89
N LEU A 317 7.80 -2.83 14.37
CA LEU A 317 6.86 -2.01 13.60
C LEU A 317 7.43 -1.75 12.21
N LYS A 318 6.59 -1.80 11.18
CA LYS A 318 6.95 -1.39 9.82
C LYS A 318 6.22 -0.10 9.48
N ILE A 319 6.98 0.95 9.21
CA ILE A 319 6.45 2.25 8.78
C ILE A 319 6.12 2.15 7.29
N ASP A 320 4.86 2.41 6.96
CA ASP A 320 4.37 2.33 5.58
C ASP A 320 5.13 3.26 4.61
N ALA A 321 5.29 2.77 3.39
CA ALA A 321 6.01 3.45 2.31
C ALA A 321 5.41 4.82 1.96
N SER A 322 4.12 5.06 2.21
CA SER A 322 3.49 6.35 1.90
C SER A 322 4.06 7.51 2.72
N PHE A 323 4.56 7.26 3.92
CA PHE A 323 5.24 8.26 4.75
C PHE A 323 6.68 8.49 4.27
N VAL A 324 7.42 7.42 4.02
CA VAL A 324 8.82 7.47 3.60
C VAL A 324 8.97 8.15 2.23
N ARG A 325 8.05 7.90 1.30
CA ARG A 325 8.04 8.52 -0.04
C ARG A 325 7.92 10.04 -0.01
N ARG A 326 7.40 10.62 1.07
CA ARG A 326 7.26 12.08 1.23
C ARG A 326 8.46 12.74 1.90
N LEU A 327 9.49 11.97 2.24
CA LEU A 327 10.74 12.50 2.75
C LEU A 327 11.69 12.89 1.60
N PRO A 328 12.56 13.90 1.82
CA PRO A 328 12.49 14.91 2.88
C PRO A 328 11.50 16.05 2.54
N GLY A 329 11.04 16.81 3.54
CA GLY A 329 10.36 18.09 3.33
C GLY A 329 8.85 18.10 3.58
N ASP A 330 8.23 16.96 3.89
CA ASP A 330 6.86 16.90 4.42
C ASP A 330 6.89 16.82 5.95
N SER A 331 6.73 17.96 6.62
CA SER A 331 6.81 18.05 8.08
C SER A 331 5.83 17.13 8.81
N ARG A 332 4.70 16.80 8.16
CA ARG A 332 3.70 15.88 8.71
C ARG A 332 4.22 14.45 8.72
N SER A 333 4.73 13.94 7.59
CA SER A 333 5.30 12.59 7.52
C SER A 333 6.54 12.46 8.42
N GLU A 334 7.41 13.48 8.44
CA GLU A 334 8.55 13.52 9.37
C GLU A 334 8.11 13.42 10.84
N SER A 335 7.07 14.16 11.23
CA SER A 335 6.54 14.12 12.60
C SER A 335 5.94 12.75 12.95
N VAL A 336 5.22 12.12 12.01
CA VAL A 336 4.65 10.77 12.23
C VAL A 336 5.77 9.74 12.39
N ILE A 337 6.79 9.77 11.52
CA ILE A 337 7.93 8.86 11.59
C ILE A 337 8.68 9.05 12.91
N ALA A 338 8.99 10.30 13.29
CA ALA A 338 9.67 10.61 14.54
C ALA A 338 8.87 10.17 15.78
N ALA A 339 7.54 10.36 15.78
CA ALA A 339 6.67 9.90 16.86
C ALA A 339 6.65 8.37 16.95
N THR A 340 6.57 7.66 15.82
CA THR A 340 6.63 6.20 15.78
C THR A 340 7.96 5.67 16.31
N LEU A 341 9.08 6.29 15.91
CA LEU A 341 10.42 5.91 16.38
C LEU A 341 10.57 6.11 17.89
N SER A 342 10.07 7.24 18.42
CA SER A 342 10.12 7.52 19.87
C SER A 342 9.22 6.57 20.68
N LEU A 343 8.05 6.24 20.15
CA LEU A 343 7.16 5.23 20.75
C LEU A 343 7.85 3.87 20.78
N ALA A 344 8.46 3.49 19.66
CA ALA A 344 9.14 2.21 19.53
C ALA A 344 10.33 2.08 20.50
N GLU A 345 11.14 3.13 20.61
CA GLU A 345 12.24 3.21 21.58
C GLU A 345 11.72 3.04 23.03
N SER A 346 10.61 3.71 23.36
CA SER A 346 10.00 3.64 24.70
C SER A 346 9.43 2.25 25.03
N LEU A 347 8.98 1.51 24.02
CA LEU A 347 8.45 0.15 24.16
C LEU A 347 9.52 -0.94 23.98
N GLY A 348 10.74 -0.57 23.58
CA GLY A 348 11.81 -1.52 23.28
C GLY A 348 11.52 -2.41 22.07
N ILE A 349 10.88 -1.86 21.04
CA ILE A 349 10.52 -2.57 19.81
C ILE A 349 11.31 -2.02 18.61
N ASP A 350 11.64 -2.88 17.66
CA ASP A 350 12.39 -2.48 16.45
C ASP A 350 11.48 -1.77 15.44
N VAL A 351 12.07 -0.94 14.58
CA VAL A 351 11.35 -0.24 13.50
C VAL A 351 12.03 -0.47 12.17
N VAL A 352 11.24 -0.84 11.16
CA VAL A 352 11.64 -0.96 9.77
C VAL A 352 10.92 0.12 8.95
N ALA A 353 11.67 0.95 8.22
CA ALA A 353 11.08 1.91 7.28
C ALA A 353 10.97 1.31 5.88
N GLU A 354 9.78 1.38 5.28
CA GLU A 354 9.53 0.82 3.95
C GLU A 354 9.59 1.84 2.82
N GLY A 355 9.80 1.36 1.59
CA GLY A 355 9.71 2.20 0.41
C GLY A 355 10.85 3.22 0.26
N ILE A 356 12.04 2.92 0.78
CA ILE A 356 13.24 3.75 0.55
C ILE A 356 13.64 3.63 -0.93
N GLU A 357 13.45 4.71 -1.68
CA GLU A 357 13.71 4.78 -3.12
C GLU A 357 14.87 5.73 -3.46
N THR A 358 15.23 6.66 -2.56
CA THR A 358 16.33 7.60 -2.79
C THR A 358 17.33 7.69 -1.63
N ALA A 359 18.52 8.22 -1.92
CA ALA A 359 19.57 8.43 -0.93
C ALA A 359 19.16 9.50 0.10
N GLU A 360 18.40 10.50 -0.32
CA GLU A 360 17.89 11.58 0.53
C GLU A 360 16.89 11.06 1.56
N GLN A 361 15.98 10.16 1.15
CA GLN A 361 15.06 9.49 2.06
C GLN A 361 15.81 8.67 3.11
N ARG A 362 16.84 7.93 2.70
CA ARG A 362 17.71 7.20 3.63
C ARG A 362 18.39 8.14 4.62
N HIS A 363 18.96 9.26 4.16
CA HIS A 363 19.63 10.21 5.06
C HIS A 363 18.65 10.81 6.07
N ALA A 364 17.45 11.20 5.64
CA ALA A 364 16.41 11.69 6.55
C ALA A 364 16.04 10.65 7.62
N LEU A 365 15.88 9.37 7.23
CA LEU A 365 15.62 8.27 8.16
C LEU A 365 16.78 8.02 9.13
N LEU A 366 18.03 8.14 8.65
CA LEU A 366 19.22 8.02 9.48
C LEU A 366 19.31 9.15 10.52
N ASP A 367 19.00 10.38 10.12
CA ASP A 367 18.97 11.55 11.02
C ASP A 367 17.89 11.39 12.10
N MET A 368 16.76 10.78 11.74
CA MET A 368 15.70 10.39 12.68
C MET A 368 16.04 9.16 13.54
N ARG A 369 17.22 8.55 13.37
CA ARG A 369 17.70 7.35 14.06
C ARG A 369 16.89 6.08 13.77
N CYS A 370 16.28 5.98 12.60
CA CYS A 370 15.69 4.74 12.13
C CYS A 370 16.80 3.69 11.89
N ALA A 371 16.65 2.50 12.47
CA ALA A 371 17.69 1.47 12.45
C ALA A 371 17.63 0.60 11.18
N LEU A 372 16.44 0.15 10.79
CA LEU A 372 16.24 -0.79 9.70
C LEU A 372 15.42 -0.17 8.58
N GLY A 373 15.72 -0.56 7.35
CA GLY A 373 15.02 -0.09 6.17
C GLY A 373 14.85 -1.18 5.12
N GLN A 374 13.88 -0.98 4.23
CA GLN A 374 13.73 -1.73 3.00
C GLN A 374 13.24 -0.82 1.87
N GLY A 375 13.66 -1.11 0.63
CA GLY A 375 13.22 -0.35 -0.52
C GLY A 375 14.14 -0.49 -1.73
N TYR A 376 13.66 0.00 -2.87
CA TYR A 376 14.33 -0.19 -4.16
C TYR A 376 15.67 0.52 -4.28
N TRP A 377 15.92 1.52 -3.44
CA TRP A 377 17.23 2.15 -3.31
C TRP A 377 18.31 1.15 -2.90
N TYR A 378 17.96 0.21 -2.03
CA TYR A 378 18.90 -0.80 -1.53
C TYR A 378 18.86 -2.07 -2.37
N ALA A 379 17.67 -2.66 -2.55
CA ALA A 379 17.46 -3.84 -3.37
C ALA A 379 15.99 -4.00 -3.74
N ARG A 380 15.74 -4.42 -4.99
CA ARG A 380 14.40 -4.84 -5.43
C ARG A 380 14.12 -6.27 -4.95
N PRO A 381 12.84 -6.68 -4.86
CA PRO A 381 12.48 -8.09 -4.68
C PRO A 381 13.15 -8.96 -5.75
N MET A 382 13.78 -10.05 -5.33
CA MET A 382 14.56 -10.91 -6.21
C MET A 382 14.23 -12.40 -6.00
N SER A 383 14.56 -13.23 -6.98
CA SER A 383 14.29 -14.68 -6.91
C SER A 383 15.14 -15.35 -5.81
N SER A 384 14.79 -16.58 -5.44
CA SER A 384 15.60 -17.39 -4.52
C SER A 384 17.07 -17.49 -4.92
N ALA A 385 17.36 -17.69 -6.22
CA ALA A 385 18.72 -17.84 -6.71
C ALA A 385 19.51 -16.53 -6.65
N ASP A 386 18.86 -15.43 -7.01
CA ASP A 386 19.46 -14.09 -6.94
C ASP A 386 19.68 -13.67 -5.49
N TYR A 387 18.73 -13.97 -4.60
CA TYR A 387 18.85 -13.66 -3.18
C TYR A 387 19.99 -14.45 -2.52
N GLU A 388 20.11 -15.75 -2.81
CA GLU A 388 21.22 -16.55 -2.32
C GLU A 388 22.56 -15.95 -2.80
N SER A 389 22.66 -15.56 -4.07
CA SER A 389 23.86 -14.91 -4.62
C SER A 389 24.14 -13.55 -3.97
N TRP A 390 23.09 -12.75 -3.76
CA TRP A 390 23.16 -11.42 -3.15
C TRP A 390 23.65 -11.48 -1.70
N LEU A 391 23.27 -12.50 -0.92
CA LEU A 391 23.78 -12.70 0.45
C LEU A 391 25.31 -12.89 0.51
N PHE A 392 25.92 -13.43 -0.55
CA PHE A 392 27.39 -13.57 -0.60
C PHE A 392 28.09 -12.28 -1.04
N ASN A 393 27.41 -11.43 -1.82
CA ASN A 393 27.97 -10.20 -2.34
C ASN A 393 26.94 -9.05 -2.39
N PRO A 394 26.54 -8.51 -1.22
CA PRO A 394 25.46 -7.53 -1.16
C PRO A 394 25.83 -6.17 -1.79
N MET A 395 27.12 -5.88 -1.99
CA MET A 395 27.60 -4.63 -2.56
C MET A 395 27.79 -4.65 -4.09
N ALA A 396 27.72 -5.80 -4.76
CA ALA A 396 27.87 -5.87 -6.22
C ALA A 396 26.64 -5.36 -7.00
N ALA A 397 25.53 -5.07 -6.34
CA ALA A 397 24.34 -4.49 -6.97
C ALA A 397 24.45 -2.98 -7.28
N TRP A 398 25.59 -2.34 -6.94
CA TRP A 398 25.84 -0.90 -7.10
C TRP A 398 26.72 -0.55 -8.32
N THR A 399 27.16 -1.55 -9.09
CA THR A 399 27.91 -1.40 -10.35
C THR A 399 27.07 -1.92 -11.50
#